data_AF-A0A5F9CEV0-F1
#
_entry.id   AF-A0A5F9CEV0-F1
#
_cell.length_a   1.000
_cell.length_b   1.000
_cell.length_c   1.000
_cell.angle_alpha   90.00
_cell.angle_beta   90.00
_cell.angle_gamma   90.00
#
_symmetry.space_group_name_H-M   'P 1'
#
loop_
_entity.id
_entity.type
_entity.pdbx_description
1 polymer ?
#
loop_
_entity_poly.entity_id
_entity_poly.type
_entity_poly.pdbx_seq_one_letter_code
_entity_poly.pdbx_strand_id
1 'polypeptide(L)'
;MALSRVCWARAALWSSAVTRGPFVSRRLQLGHSWVAPRSCKLHFSPKADVKSLISYVVTKTKAINGKYHRFLGRHFPRFYVLYTIFMKGLQMLWADAKKARRIKTNMWKHNIKFHQLSYREMEHLRQKALSRAMLLTSYLPPPLLRRRLKAHTTVIQQLDKALAKLGVGQLTAQEVRSACYLRGLNSTHIAEDRCRTWLGEWLQISCSLEEAELSLLLHSVVLLSTNYLGTRR
;
A
#
# COMPACT_ATOMS: atom_id res chain seq x y z
N MET A 1 -12.59 32.56 32.34
CA MET A 1 -12.29 31.32 33.07
C MET A 1 -13.58 30.79 33.68
N ALA A 2 -13.87 29.49 33.50
CA ALA A 2 -14.88 28.66 34.19
C ALA A 2 -16.35 29.12 34.12
N LEU A 3 -17.18 28.62 33.19
CA LEU A 3 -17.89 27.33 33.20
C LEU A 3 -18.66 26.99 34.50
N SER A 4 -19.95 27.37 34.47
CA SER A 4 -21.14 26.55 34.72
C SER A 4 -21.23 25.71 36.01
N ARG A 5 -22.16 26.12 36.88
CA ARG A 5 -22.87 25.28 37.85
C ARG A 5 -24.35 25.21 37.47
N VAL A 6 -25.04 24.20 38.04
CA VAL A 6 -26.51 24.04 38.18
C VAL A 6 -27.16 23.31 37.00
N CYS A 7 -27.36 21.99 37.10
CA CYS A 7 -28.44 21.23 37.77
C CYS A 7 -29.55 20.81 36.79
N TRP A 8 -29.64 19.50 36.65
CA TRP A 8 -30.83 18.67 36.47
C TRP A 8 -32.19 19.36 36.68
N ALA A 9 -33.05 19.30 35.66
CA ALA A 9 -34.43 18.81 35.81
C ALA A 9 -35.13 18.61 34.46
N ARG A 10 -35.86 17.48 34.41
CA ARG A 10 -37.15 17.23 33.76
C ARG A 10 -37.23 16.97 32.24
N ALA A 11 -37.58 15.71 32.01
CA ALA A 11 -38.25 15.15 30.85
C ALA A 11 -39.69 15.67 30.68
N ALA A 12 -40.12 15.69 29.41
CA ALA A 12 -41.45 15.49 28.83
C ALA A 12 -41.38 16.23 27.48
N LEU A 13 -41.64 15.64 26.33
CA LEU A 13 -42.90 15.07 25.92
C LEU A 13 -42.64 14.51 24.51
N TRP A 14 -43.05 13.30 24.21
CA TRP A 14 -43.63 12.92 22.91
C TRP A 14 -44.20 11.52 23.09
N SER A 15 -45.47 11.52 23.46
CA SER A 15 -46.32 10.36 23.53
C SER A 15 -46.75 10.01 22.11
N SER A 16 -46.49 8.79 21.67
CA SER A 16 -47.33 8.13 20.67
C SER A 16 -47.70 6.77 21.21
N ALA A 17 -49.01 6.61 21.42
CA ALA A 17 -49.66 5.44 21.94
C ALA A 17 -49.48 4.24 21.00
N VAL A 18 -49.06 3.11 21.54
CA VAL A 18 -49.38 1.79 21.00
C VAL A 18 -49.80 0.90 22.16
N THR A 19 -50.92 0.26 21.94
CA THR A 19 -51.77 -0.48 22.87
C THR A 19 -51.10 -1.70 23.49
N ARG A 20 -51.47 -1.94 24.75
CA ARG A 20 -51.02 -3.01 25.64
C ARG A 20 -51.66 -4.34 25.21
N GLY A 21 -50.90 -5.23 24.58
CA GLY A 21 -51.24 -6.65 24.42
C GLY A 21 -50.71 -7.50 25.60
N PRO A 22 -51.34 -8.65 25.93
CA PRO A 22 -51.07 -9.35 27.18
C PRO A 22 -49.70 -10.04 27.19
N PHE A 23 -49.02 -9.85 28.32
CA PHE A 23 -47.81 -10.53 28.72
C PHE A 23 -47.99 -12.05 28.69
N VAL A 24 -47.32 -12.72 27.74
CA VAL A 24 -46.89 -14.11 27.94
C VAL A 24 -45.47 -14.05 28.50
N SER A 25 -45.37 -14.14 29.82
CA SER A 25 -44.10 -14.31 30.54
C SER A 25 -43.48 -15.66 30.19
N ARG A 26 -42.80 -15.77 29.05
CA ARG A 26 -41.82 -16.85 28.85
C ARG A 26 -40.53 -16.43 29.54
N ARG A 27 -40.45 -16.83 30.81
CA ARG A 27 -39.26 -16.76 31.67
C ARG A 27 -38.09 -17.51 31.02
N LEU A 28 -37.35 -16.85 30.13
CA LEU A 28 -36.00 -17.26 29.79
C LEU A 28 -35.11 -16.79 30.94
N GLN A 29 -34.81 -17.72 31.85
CA GLN A 29 -33.75 -17.54 32.82
C GLN A 29 -32.44 -17.38 32.06
N LEU A 30 -32.09 -16.12 31.81
CA LEU A 30 -30.76 -15.70 31.40
C LEU A 30 -29.91 -15.78 32.67
N GLY A 31 -29.32 -16.95 32.91
CA GLY A 31 -28.30 -17.18 33.93
C GLY A 31 -27.05 -16.37 33.64
N HIS A 32 -27.13 -15.05 33.79
CA HIS A 32 -25.99 -14.16 33.81
C HIS A 32 -25.40 -14.18 35.22
N SER A 33 -24.60 -15.21 35.48
CA SER A 33 -23.46 -15.03 36.37
C SER A 33 -22.46 -14.16 35.61
N TRP A 34 -22.61 -12.83 35.73
CA TRP A 34 -21.47 -11.94 35.54
C TRP A 34 -20.50 -12.26 36.66
N VAL A 35 -19.66 -13.28 36.45
CA VAL A 35 -18.46 -13.47 37.26
C VAL A 35 -17.67 -12.18 37.08
N ALA A 36 -17.71 -11.34 38.11
CA ALA A 36 -16.86 -10.17 38.23
C ALA A 36 -15.44 -10.58 37.83
N PRO A 37 -14.74 -9.82 36.97
CA PRO A 37 -13.36 -10.14 36.67
C PRO A 37 -12.61 -10.11 38.00
N ARG A 38 -12.16 -11.28 38.47
CA ARG A 38 -11.26 -11.37 39.63
C ARG A 38 -10.13 -10.39 39.36
N SER A 39 -10.10 -9.30 40.12
CA SER A 39 -8.99 -8.36 40.11
C SER A 39 -7.78 -9.14 40.61
N CYS A 40 -6.96 -9.63 39.70
CA CYS A 40 -5.64 -10.11 40.06
C CYS A 40 -4.87 -8.88 40.57
N LYS A 41 -4.73 -8.76 41.89
CA LYS A 41 -3.77 -7.86 42.53
C LYS A 41 -2.39 -8.20 41.99
N LEU A 42 -1.98 -7.53 40.92
CA LEU A 42 -0.62 -7.54 40.43
C LEU A 42 0.20 -6.70 41.39
N HIS A 43 0.82 -7.36 42.37
CA HIS A 43 1.93 -6.76 43.11
C HIS A 43 3.05 -6.51 42.10
N PHE A 44 3.17 -5.25 41.66
CA PHE A 44 4.16 -4.84 40.68
C PHE A 44 5.43 -4.43 41.43
N SER A 45 6.43 -5.32 41.46
CA SER A 45 7.78 -4.98 41.91
C SER A 45 8.50 -4.20 40.79
N PRO A 46 9.06 -2.99 41.02
CA PRO A 46 9.47 -2.10 39.92
C PRO A 46 10.75 -2.51 39.16
N LYS A 47 11.36 -3.66 39.44
CA LYS A 47 12.76 -3.93 39.03
C LYS A 47 13.02 -5.21 38.23
N ALA A 48 11.99 -5.97 37.87
CA ALA A 48 12.07 -7.09 36.94
C ALA A 48 10.66 -7.31 36.40
N ASP A 49 10.35 -7.43 35.11
CA ASP A 49 11.15 -7.83 33.97
C ASP A 49 10.30 -7.51 32.73
N VAL A 50 10.77 -6.61 31.84
CA VAL A 50 10.06 -6.25 30.60
C VAL A 50 9.79 -7.51 29.75
N LYS A 51 10.64 -8.55 29.84
CA LYS A 51 10.46 -9.82 29.13
C LYS A 51 9.27 -10.61 29.66
N SER A 52 9.05 -10.63 30.98
CA SER A 52 7.85 -11.24 31.61
C SER A 52 6.55 -10.58 31.14
N LEU A 53 6.53 -9.26 30.99
CA LEU A 53 5.36 -8.52 30.51
C LEU A 53 5.10 -8.78 29.03
N ILE A 54 6.16 -8.77 28.20
CA ILE A 54 6.07 -9.15 26.79
C ILE A 54 5.56 -10.60 26.67
N SER A 55 6.08 -11.53 27.47
CA SER A 55 5.65 -12.93 27.49
C SER A 55 4.17 -13.06 27.87
N TYR A 56 3.72 -12.34 28.90
CA TYR A 56 2.32 -12.32 29.30
C TYR A 56 1.39 -11.77 28.20
N VAL A 57 1.77 -10.65 27.58
CA VAL A 57 0.99 -10.06 26.49
C VAL A 57 0.95 -11.01 25.28
N VAL A 58 2.07 -11.65 24.93
CA VAL A 58 2.18 -12.63 23.84
C VAL A 58 1.32 -13.87 24.11
N THR A 59 1.33 -14.39 25.33
CA THR A 59 0.53 -15.58 25.69
C THR A 59 -0.97 -15.28 25.68
N LYS A 60 -1.38 -14.12 26.23
CA LYS A 60 -2.78 -13.68 26.19
C LYS A 60 -3.27 -13.39 24.77
N THR A 61 -2.46 -12.73 23.93
CA THR A 61 -2.83 -12.47 22.53
C THR A 61 -2.94 -13.75 21.71
N LYS A 62 -2.05 -14.74 21.90
CA LYS A 62 -2.17 -16.06 21.25
C LYS A 62 -3.47 -16.77 21.63
N ALA A 63 -3.83 -16.78 22.90
CA ALA A 63 -5.05 -17.41 23.39
C ALA A 63 -6.30 -16.73 22.82
N ILE A 64 -6.29 -15.41 22.74
CA ILE A 64 -7.37 -14.60 22.18
C ILE A 64 -7.49 -14.84 20.66
N ASN A 65 -6.38 -14.80 19.92
CA ASN A 65 -6.35 -15.05 18.49
C ASN A 65 -6.91 -16.45 18.13
N GLY A 66 -6.53 -17.48 18.90
CA GLY A 66 -7.06 -18.84 18.71
C GLY A 66 -8.57 -18.94 18.94
N LYS A 67 -9.10 -18.20 19.93
CA LYS A 67 -10.56 -18.10 20.16
C LYS A 67 -11.27 -17.38 19.00
N TYR A 68 -10.69 -16.32 18.46
CA TYR A 68 -11.26 -15.59 17.32
C TYR A 68 -11.34 -16.45 16.06
N HIS A 69 -10.28 -17.17 15.71
CA HIS A 69 -10.29 -18.08 14.56
C HIS A 69 -11.36 -19.18 14.70
N ARG A 70 -11.51 -19.75 15.91
CA ARG A 70 -12.52 -20.77 16.20
C ARG A 70 -13.95 -20.23 16.16
N PHE A 71 -14.16 -19.01 16.66
CA PHE A 71 -15.46 -18.33 16.64
C PHE A 71 -15.89 -17.97 15.21
N LEU A 72 -14.99 -17.32 14.45
CA LEU A 72 -15.25 -16.91 13.07
C LEU A 72 -15.51 -18.10 12.15
N GLY A 73 -14.75 -19.18 12.30
CA GLY A 73 -14.94 -20.40 11.51
C GLY A 73 -16.27 -21.11 11.76
N ARG A 74 -16.82 -21.02 12.98
CA ARG A 74 -18.06 -21.71 13.36
C ARG A 74 -19.32 -20.93 13.03
N HIS A 75 -19.29 -19.59 13.18
CA HIS A 75 -20.47 -18.74 12.97
C HIS A 75 -20.56 -18.14 11.56
N PHE A 76 -19.43 -17.90 10.88
CA PHE A 76 -19.40 -17.22 9.57
C PHE A 76 -18.35 -17.80 8.62
N PRO A 77 -18.57 -19.01 8.06
CA PRO A 77 -17.57 -19.71 7.24
C PRO A 77 -17.17 -18.93 5.98
N ARG A 78 -18.13 -18.30 5.28
CA ARG A 78 -17.85 -17.46 4.10
C ARG A 78 -16.96 -16.25 4.44
N PHE A 79 -17.24 -15.57 5.54
CA PHE A 79 -16.45 -14.44 6.01
C PHE A 79 -15.06 -14.89 6.47
N TYR A 80 -14.94 -16.06 7.09
CA TYR A 80 -13.65 -16.60 7.53
C TYR A 80 -12.68 -16.85 6.38
N VAL A 81 -13.17 -17.35 5.24
CA VAL A 81 -12.35 -17.50 4.02
C VAL A 81 -11.82 -16.14 3.58
N LEU A 82 -12.68 -15.12 3.50
CA LEU A 82 -12.25 -13.76 3.13
C LEU A 82 -11.25 -13.17 4.13
N TYR A 83 -11.53 -13.31 5.44
CA TYR A 83 -10.66 -12.85 6.52
C TYR A 83 -9.27 -13.49 6.46
N THR A 84 -9.18 -14.81 6.25
CA THR A 84 -7.89 -15.49 6.18
C THR A 84 -7.10 -15.09 4.93
N ILE A 85 -7.74 -14.90 3.78
CA ILE A 85 -7.10 -14.39 2.57
C ILE A 85 -6.59 -12.96 2.79
N PHE A 86 -7.42 -12.09 3.37
CA PHE A 86 -7.05 -10.71 3.69
C PHE A 86 -5.87 -10.63 4.67
N MET A 87 -5.93 -11.37 5.78
CA MET A 87 -4.88 -11.39 6.79
C MET A 87 -3.57 -11.98 6.26
N LYS A 88 -3.63 -13.01 5.41
CA LYS A 88 -2.44 -13.52 4.68
C LYS A 88 -1.84 -12.41 3.81
N GLY A 89 -2.66 -11.64 3.10
CA GLY A 89 -2.25 -10.46 2.35
C GLY A 89 -1.53 -9.43 3.22
N LEU A 90 -2.13 -9.06 4.36
CA LEU A 90 -1.56 -8.09 5.30
C LEU A 90 -0.23 -8.58 5.92
N GLN A 91 -0.13 -9.88 6.22
CA GLN A 91 1.09 -10.50 6.72
C GLN A 91 2.23 -10.41 5.70
N MET A 92 1.94 -10.68 4.42
CA MET A 92 2.94 -10.53 3.34
C MET A 92 3.41 -9.07 3.24
N LEU A 93 2.50 -8.10 3.29
CA LEU A 93 2.84 -6.67 3.29
C LEU A 93 3.73 -6.29 4.49
N TRP A 94 3.42 -6.80 5.67
CA TRP A 94 4.20 -6.54 6.89
C TRP A 94 5.61 -7.13 6.83
N ALA A 95 5.76 -8.34 6.27
CA ALA A 95 7.07 -8.97 6.07
C ALA A 95 7.95 -8.11 5.14
N ASP A 96 7.38 -7.59 4.05
CA ASP A 96 8.09 -6.74 3.12
C ASP A 96 8.40 -5.34 3.69
N ALA A 97 7.47 -4.75 4.46
CA ALA A 97 7.73 -3.50 5.18
C ALA A 97 8.87 -3.66 6.21
N LYS A 98 8.99 -4.83 6.84
CA LYS A 98 10.11 -5.15 7.73
C LYS A 98 11.42 -5.28 6.95
N LYS A 99 11.42 -5.90 5.76
CA LYS A 99 12.61 -5.95 4.87
C LYS A 99 13.06 -4.55 4.44
N ALA A 100 12.14 -3.71 3.96
CA ALA A 100 12.46 -2.35 3.53
C ALA A 100 13.04 -1.50 4.69
N ARG A 101 12.48 -1.64 5.90
CA ARG A 101 13.04 -1.00 7.09
C ARG A 101 14.44 -1.52 7.42
N ARG A 102 14.67 -2.84 7.37
CA ARG A 102 16.00 -3.43 7.60
C ARG A 102 17.05 -2.87 6.63
N ILE A 103 16.75 -2.80 5.34
CA ILE A 103 17.65 -2.23 4.32
C ILE A 103 18.00 -0.78 4.68
N LYS A 104 16.99 0.05 4.97
CA LYS A 104 17.21 1.46 5.35
C LYS A 104 18.05 1.60 6.63
N THR A 105 17.81 0.76 7.64
CA THR A 105 18.61 0.78 8.87
C THR A 105 20.03 0.31 8.65
N ASN A 106 20.25 -0.70 7.80
CA ASN A 106 21.58 -1.19 7.46
C ASN A 106 22.38 -0.13 6.69
N MET A 107 21.75 0.54 5.72
CA MET A 107 22.35 1.66 5.00
C MET A 107 22.79 2.77 5.96
N TRP A 108 21.92 3.16 6.90
CA TRP A 108 22.24 4.23 7.85
C TRP A 108 23.35 3.83 8.83
N LYS A 109 23.31 2.59 9.34
CA LYS A 109 24.31 2.09 10.29
C LYS A 109 25.70 1.94 9.70
N HIS A 110 25.78 1.46 8.46
CA HIS A 110 27.06 1.19 7.81
C HIS A 110 27.55 2.34 6.91
N ASN A 111 26.77 3.42 6.78
CA ASN A 111 27.06 4.56 5.88
C ASN A 111 27.43 4.11 4.44
N ILE A 112 26.78 3.03 3.99
CA ILE A 112 27.09 2.38 2.72
C ILE A 112 26.37 3.12 1.60
N LYS A 113 27.12 3.49 0.55
CA LYS A 113 26.58 4.08 -0.69
C LYS A 113 25.81 3.02 -1.50
N PHE A 114 24.85 3.46 -2.31
CA PHE A 114 23.94 2.61 -3.10
C PHE A 114 24.62 1.50 -3.91
N HIS A 115 25.86 1.69 -4.34
CA HIS A 115 26.63 0.78 -5.20
C HIS A 115 27.16 -0.48 -4.49
N GLN A 116 27.26 -0.46 -3.16
CA GLN A 116 27.81 -1.56 -2.36
C GLN A 116 26.71 -2.49 -1.79
N LEU A 117 25.44 -2.20 -2.04
CA LEU A 117 24.31 -3.02 -1.59
C LEU A 117 24.24 -4.34 -2.36
N SER A 118 23.69 -5.38 -1.75
CA SER A 118 23.44 -6.64 -2.45
C SER A 118 22.46 -6.42 -3.61
N TYR A 119 22.63 -7.14 -4.72
CA TYR A 119 21.79 -7.03 -5.92
C TYR A 119 20.28 -7.07 -5.62
N ARG A 120 19.85 -7.93 -4.69
CA ARG A 120 18.44 -8.04 -4.29
C ARG A 120 17.92 -6.78 -3.58
N GLU A 121 18.76 -6.09 -2.82
CA GLU A 121 18.41 -4.85 -2.14
C GLU A 121 18.41 -3.67 -3.11
N MET A 122 19.34 -3.66 -4.07
CA MET A 122 19.36 -2.70 -5.18
C MET A 122 18.08 -2.79 -6.03
N GLU A 123 17.58 -4.00 -6.30
CA GLU A 123 16.37 -4.20 -7.11
C GLU A 123 15.15 -3.48 -6.53
N HIS A 124 14.98 -3.51 -5.20
CA HIS A 124 13.90 -2.78 -4.54
C HIS A 124 14.04 -1.25 -4.68
N LEU A 125 15.27 -0.74 -4.63
CA LEU A 125 15.55 0.68 -4.81
C LEU A 125 15.39 1.11 -6.27
N ARG A 126 15.79 0.26 -7.22
CA ARG A 126 15.58 0.45 -8.67
C ARG A 126 14.11 0.53 -9.00
N GLN A 127 13.29 -0.40 -8.50
CA GLN A 127 11.83 -0.34 -8.69
C GLN A 127 11.24 0.95 -8.14
N LYS A 128 11.75 1.43 -7.00
CA LYS A 128 11.34 2.72 -6.45
C LYS A 128 11.77 3.90 -7.31
N ALA A 129 12.99 3.90 -7.85
CA ALA A 129 13.47 4.92 -8.77
C ALA A 129 12.67 4.94 -10.08
N LEU A 130 12.46 3.76 -10.68
CA LEU A 130 11.62 3.58 -11.88
C LEU A 130 10.18 4.06 -11.65
N SER A 131 9.61 3.80 -10.47
CA SER A 131 8.29 4.34 -10.12
C SER A 131 8.24 5.85 -10.08
N ARG A 132 9.33 6.52 -9.67
CA ARG A 132 9.39 7.98 -9.69
C ARG A 132 9.57 8.51 -11.11
N ALA A 133 10.39 7.86 -11.92
CA ALA A 133 10.59 8.22 -13.33
C ALA A 133 9.29 8.10 -14.15
N MET A 134 8.49 7.08 -13.85
CA MET A 134 7.17 6.83 -14.45
C MET A 134 6.01 7.56 -13.71
N LEU A 135 6.31 8.58 -12.90
CA LEU A 135 5.33 9.44 -12.20
C LEU A 135 4.32 8.69 -11.29
N LEU A 136 4.68 7.51 -10.78
CA LEU A 136 3.86 6.69 -9.88
C LEU A 136 4.13 6.99 -8.39
N THR A 137 3.14 6.67 -7.55
CA THR A 137 3.22 6.80 -6.08
C THR A 137 4.33 5.90 -5.49
N SER A 138 5.45 6.50 -5.09
CA SER A 138 6.68 5.81 -4.67
C SER A 138 6.66 5.24 -3.24
N TYR A 139 5.56 5.42 -2.49
CA TYR A 139 5.44 5.02 -1.08
C TYR A 139 4.78 3.65 -0.87
N LEU A 140 4.45 2.94 -1.94
CA LEU A 140 3.77 1.64 -1.85
C LEU A 140 4.73 0.49 -1.49
N PRO A 141 4.24 -0.57 -0.83
CA PRO A 141 4.96 -1.82 -0.63
C PRO A 141 5.46 -2.42 -1.96
N PRO A 142 6.63 -3.12 -1.97
CA PRO A 142 7.24 -3.65 -3.19
C PRO A 142 6.33 -4.47 -4.13
N PRO A 143 5.47 -5.40 -3.65
CA PRO A 143 4.62 -6.18 -4.57
C PRO A 143 3.55 -5.32 -5.24
N LEU A 144 2.98 -4.34 -4.52
CA LEU A 144 2.00 -3.42 -5.09
C LEU A 144 2.67 -2.47 -6.08
N LEU A 145 3.87 -2.00 -5.76
CA LEU A 145 4.67 -1.18 -6.67
C LEU A 145 4.96 -1.92 -7.97
N ARG A 146 5.38 -3.19 -7.89
CA ARG A 146 5.63 -4.04 -9.07
C ARG A 146 4.37 -4.25 -9.90
N ARG A 147 3.23 -4.52 -9.27
CA ARG A 147 1.94 -4.66 -9.98
C ARG A 147 1.54 -3.36 -10.68
N ARG A 148 1.63 -2.22 -9.98
CA ARG A 148 1.31 -0.90 -10.55
C ARG A 148 2.25 -0.52 -11.67
N LEU A 149 3.55 -0.79 -11.53
CA LEU A 149 4.53 -0.58 -12.60
C LEU A 149 4.16 -1.42 -13.82
N LYS A 150 3.91 -2.71 -13.64
CA LYS A 150 3.50 -3.59 -14.73
C LYS A 150 2.25 -3.07 -15.44
N ALA A 151 1.19 -2.74 -14.69
CA ALA A 151 -0.05 -2.20 -15.24
C ALA A 151 0.14 -0.87 -15.97
N HIS A 152 0.97 0.03 -15.42
CA HIS A 152 1.29 1.30 -16.06
C HIS A 152 2.08 1.11 -17.36
N THR A 153 3.10 0.24 -17.33
CA THR A 153 3.91 -0.07 -18.51
C THR A 153 3.07 -0.73 -19.61
N THR A 154 2.13 -1.62 -19.27
CA THR A 154 1.20 -2.18 -20.27
C THR A 154 0.30 -1.12 -20.89
N VAL A 155 -0.19 -0.16 -20.09
CA VAL A 155 -0.98 0.96 -20.62
C VAL A 155 -0.13 1.82 -21.56
N ILE A 156 1.10 2.18 -21.18
CA ILE A 156 2.03 2.91 -22.06
C ILE A 156 2.27 2.13 -23.35
N GLN A 157 2.54 0.82 -23.27
CA GLN A 157 2.77 0.00 -24.45
C GLN A 157 1.56 -0.05 -25.39
N GLN A 158 0.34 -0.09 -24.85
CA GLN A 158 -0.87 -0.01 -25.65
C GLN A 158 -1.02 1.35 -26.32
N LEU A 159 -0.72 2.44 -25.61
CA LEU A 159 -0.69 3.79 -26.17
C LEU A 159 0.39 3.93 -27.26
N ASP A 160 1.55 3.32 -27.08
CA ASP A 160 2.63 3.29 -28.07
C ASP A 160 2.20 2.56 -29.34
N LYS A 161 1.55 1.41 -29.21
CA LYS A 161 0.98 0.69 -30.37
C LYS A 161 -0.08 1.50 -31.11
N ALA A 162 -0.89 2.29 -30.40
CA ALA A 162 -1.87 3.19 -31.02
C ALA A 162 -1.18 4.38 -31.72
N LEU A 163 -0.19 4.99 -31.08
CA LEU A 163 0.59 6.09 -31.64
C LEU A 163 1.41 5.67 -32.86
N ALA A 164 1.95 4.45 -32.87
CA ALA A 164 2.66 3.90 -34.01
C ALA A 164 1.75 3.74 -35.24
N LYS A 165 0.44 3.48 -35.04
CA LYS A 165 -0.55 3.42 -36.14
C LYS A 165 -0.92 4.80 -36.66
N LEU A 166 -1.00 5.81 -35.80
CA LEU A 166 -1.32 7.20 -36.18
C LEU A 166 -0.12 7.91 -36.84
N GLY A 167 1.09 7.58 -36.41
CA GLY A 167 2.34 8.17 -36.88
C GLY A 167 2.71 9.46 -36.16
N VAL A 168 3.99 9.62 -35.85
CA VAL A 168 4.53 10.77 -35.09
C VAL A 168 4.38 12.10 -35.84
N GLY A 169 4.34 12.05 -37.17
CA GLY A 169 4.20 13.25 -38.01
C GLY A 169 2.85 13.96 -37.92
N GLN A 170 1.80 13.29 -37.44
CA GLN A 170 0.47 13.88 -37.29
C GLN A 170 0.29 14.61 -35.95
N LEU A 171 1.23 14.44 -35.01
CA LEU A 171 1.14 15.02 -33.67
C LEU A 171 1.61 16.48 -33.65
N THR A 172 0.82 17.32 -33.00
CA THR A 172 1.20 18.71 -32.71
C THR A 172 2.42 18.77 -31.79
N ALA A 173 3.13 19.90 -31.81
CA ALA A 173 4.27 20.16 -30.94
C ALA A 173 3.99 19.88 -29.46
N GLN A 174 2.80 20.25 -28.99
CA GLN A 174 2.38 20.08 -27.60
C GLN A 174 2.10 18.61 -27.28
N GLU A 175 1.46 17.88 -28.19
CA GLU A 175 1.19 16.45 -28.02
C GLU A 175 2.49 15.65 -27.96
N VAL A 176 3.47 15.95 -28.84
CA VAL A 176 4.80 15.33 -28.79
C VAL A 176 5.48 15.56 -27.45
N ARG A 177 5.44 16.79 -26.91
CA ARG A 177 6.04 17.11 -25.60
C ARG A 177 5.33 16.36 -24.47
N SER A 178 4.01 16.25 -24.50
CA SER A 178 3.23 15.53 -23.50
C SER A 178 3.48 14.02 -23.56
N ALA A 179 3.59 13.45 -24.77
CA ALA A 179 3.91 12.05 -24.99
C ALA A 179 5.30 11.71 -24.44
N CYS A 180 6.30 12.56 -24.70
CA CYS A 180 7.64 12.41 -24.13
C CYS A 180 7.61 12.46 -22.59
N TYR A 181 6.85 13.41 -22.03
CA TYR A 181 6.74 13.57 -20.58
C TYR A 181 6.12 12.36 -19.87
N LEU A 182 5.03 11.80 -20.42
CA LEU A 182 4.38 10.60 -19.88
C LEU A 182 5.31 9.39 -19.82
N ARG A 183 6.32 9.34 -20.68
CA ARG A 183 7.32 8.28 -20.78
C ARG A 183 8.59 8.57 -19.96
N GLY A 184 8.63 9.68 -19.22
CA GLY A 184 9.71 10.04 -18.30
C GLY A 184 10.78 10.98 -18.87
N LEU A 185 10.59 11.53 -20.08
CA LEU A 185 11.50 12.54 -20.66
C LEU A 185 11.03 13.96 -20.28
N ASN A 186 11.93 14.76 -19.69
CA ASN A 186 11.65 16.18 -19.45
C ASN A 186 11.73 16.97 -20.77
N SER A 187 10.57 17.19 -21.41
CA SER A 187 10.44 17.86 -22.70
C SER A 187 10.50 19.40 -22.64
N THR A 188 10.68 19.99 -21.46
CA THR A 188 10.68 21.46 -21.25
C THR A 188 11.89 22.17 -21.86
N HIS A 189 13.03 21.48 -21.99
CA HIS A 189 14.29 22.08 -22.46
C HIS A 189 14.81 21.46 -23.77
N ILE A 190 14.05 20.54 -24.38
CA ILE A 190 14.47 19.80 -25.56
C ILE A 190 13.78 20.41 -26.78
N ALA A 191 14.55 20.61 -27.85
CA ALA A 191 14.01 21.08 -29.13
C ALA A 191 12.97 20.08 -29.67
N GLU A 192 11.94 20.60 -30.34
CA GLU A 192 10.81 19.80 -30.81
C GLU A 192 11.22 18.65 -31.73
N ASP A 193 12.15 18.90 -32.66
CA ASP A 193 12.66 17.89 -33.57
C ASP A 193 13.34 16.75 -32.83
N ARG A 194 14.13 17.06 -31.80
CA ARG A 194 14.77 16.05 -30.94
C ARG A 194 13.74 15.25 -30.14
N CYS A 195 12.64 15.87 -29.70
CA CYS A 195 11.55 15.14 -29.07
C CYS A 195 10.86 14.18 -30.05
N ARG A 196 10.69 14.57 -31.32
CA ARG A 196 10.12 13.67 -32.35
C ARG A 196 11.04 12.50 -32.66
N THR A 197 12.35 12.75 -32.81
CA THR A 197 13.33 11.67 -33.02
C THR A 197 13.34 10.70 -31.85
N TRP A 198 13.40 11.22 -30.62
CA TRP A 198 13.34 10.41 -29.40
C TRP A 198 12.07 9.57 -29.33
N LEU A 199 10.91 10.16 -29.65
CA LEU A 199 9.64 9.44 -29.65
C LEU A 199 9.60 8.35 -30.73
N GLY A 200 10.20 8.59 -31.90
CA GLY A 200 10.35 7.58 -32.93
C GLY A 200 11.18 6.38 -32.47
N GLU A 201 12.37 6.64 -31.91
CA GLU A 201 13.24 5.59 -31.35
C GLU A 201 12.57 4.83 -30.21
N TRP A 202 11.87 5.55 -29.33
CA TRP A 202 11.08 4.94 -28.26
C TRP A 202 10.03 3.98 -28.82
N LEU A 203 9.23 4.43 -29.80
CA LEU A 203 8.16 3.62 -30.39
C LEU A 203 8.70 2.36 -31.07
N GLN A 204 9.87 2.45 -31.73
CA GLN A 204 10.54 1.29 -32.32
C GLN A 204 10.90 0.24 -31.26
N ILE A 205 11.37 0.67 -30.09
CA ILE A 205 11.70 -0.23 -28.97
C ILE A 205 10.42 -0.76 -28.30
N SER A 206 9.45 0.10 -27.99
CA SER A 206 8.24 -0.29 -27.26
C SER A 206 7.35 -1.25 -28.04
N CYS A 207 7.30 -1.10 -29.37
CA CYS A 207 6.49 -1.93 -30.25
C CYS A 207 7.13 -3.29 -30.57
N SER A 208 8.45 -3.41 -30.47
CA SER A 208 9.16 -4.68 -30.72
C SER A 208 9.18 -5.61 -29.49
N LEU A 209 9.01 -5.07 -28.28
CA LEU A 209 9.06 -5.83 -27.04
C LEU A 209 7.72 -6.52 -26.71
N GLU A 210 7.79 -7.74 -26.18
CA GLU A 210 6.62 -8.49 -25.70
C GLU A 210 6.26 -8.14 -24.24
N GLU A 211 5.04 -8.50 -23.80
CA GLU A 211 4.57 -8.27 -22.43
C GLU A 211 5.40 -8.99 -21.35
N ALA A 212 6.16 -10.02 -21.73
CA ALA A 212 7.10 -10.71 -20.86
C ALA A 212 8.33 -9.83 -20.52
N GLU A 213 8.65 -8.85 -21.37
CA GLU A 213 9.89 -8.06 -21.34
C GLU A 213 9.66 -6.62 -20.87
N LEU A 214 8.54 -6.33 -20.22
CA LEU A 214 8.21 -4.99 -19.68
C LEU A 214 9.27 -4.45 -18.71
N SER A 215 10.03 -5.34 -18.06
CA SER A 215 11.19 -4.95 -17.27
C SER A 215 12.25 -4.27 -18.14
N LEU A 216 12.54 -4.78 -19.34
CA LEU A 216 13.49 -4.16 -20.26
C LEU A 216 13.00 -2.80 -20.72
N LEU A 217 11.70 -2.68 -21.07
CA LEU A 217 11.08 -1.40 -21.45
C LEU A 217 11.20 -0.34 -20.34
N LEU A 218 11.08 -0.74 -19.07
CA LEU A 218 11.30 0.17 -17.95
C LEU A 218 12.75 0.66 -17.86
N HIS A 219 13.73 -0.18 -18.20
CA HIS A 219 15.14 0.21 -18.19
C HIS A 219 15.52 1.03 -19.43
N SER A 220 14.89 0.79 -20.58
CA SER A 220 15.13 1.57 -21.80
C SER A 220 14.72 3.03 -21.63
N VAL A 221 13.69 3.35 -20.82
CA VAL A 221 13.36 4.75 -20.47
C VAL A 221 14.57 5.47 -19.91
N VAL A 222 15.26 4.86 -18.96
CA VAL A 222 16.39 5.49 -18.29
C VAL A 222 17.56 5.64 -19.27
N LEU A 223 17.88 4.60 -20.03
CA LEU A 223 18.98 4.63 -21.01
C LEU A 223 18.73 5.67 -22.10
N LEU A 224 17.55 5.64 -22.72
CA LEU A 224 17.18 6.56 -23.80
C LEU A 224 17.11 8.01 -23.30
N SER A 225 16.52 8.25 -22.12
CA SER A 225 16.48 9.61 -21.54
C SER A 225 17.87 10.15 -21.21
N THR A 226 18.80 9.32 -20.71
CA THR A 226 20.17 9.77 -20.41
C THR A 226 20.95 10.18 -21.66
N ASN A 227 20.77 9.49 -22.79
CA ASN A 227 21.44 9.83 -24.05
C ASN A 227 21.06 11.24 -24.54
N TYR A 228 19.79 11.62 -24.37
CA TYR A 228 19.29 12.91 -24.86
C TYR A 228 19.49 14.05 -23.86
N LEU A 229 19.61 13.75 -22.56
CA LEU A 229 19.99 14.74 -21.54
C LEU A 229 21.50 15.02 -21.52
N GLY A 230 22.33 14.05 -21.92
CA GLY A 230 23.79 14.13 -21.91
C GLY A 230 24.42 14.99 -23.00
N THR A 231 23.66 15.41 -24.01
CA THR A 231 24.14 16.32 -25.08
C THR A 231 24.17 17.80 -24.64
N ARG A 232 24.19 18.06 -23.33
CA ARG A 232 24.53 19.34 -22.72
C ARG A 232 26.04 19.41 -22.53
N ARG A 233 26.79 19.45 -23.63
CA ARG A 233 28.19 19.91 -23.68
C ARG A 233 28.30 20.96 -24.76
#